data_AF-A0A645H1Y5-F1
#
_entry.id   AF-A0A645H1Y5-F1
#
_cell.length_a   1.000
_cell.length_b   1.000
_cell.length_c   1.000
_cell.angle_alpha   90.00
_cell.angle_beta   90.00
_cell.angle_gamma   90.00
#
_symmetry.space_group_name_H-M   'P 1'
#
loop_
_entity.id
_entity.type
_entity.pdbx_description
1 polymer ?
#
loop_
_entity_poly.entity_id
_entity_poly.type
_entity_poly.pdbx_seq_one_letter_code
_entity_poly.pdbx_strand_id
1 'polypeptide(L)' 'MLSSVVEQIAQEHPEIKVCKVNVDEETQLARQFQVTAIPTLVLFRGGKPVASSVGFKPKATIEEMIK' A
#
# COMPACT_ATOMS: atom_id res chain seq x y z
N MET A 1 2.71 13.80 1.62
CA MET A 1 2.49 13.75 0.17
C MET A 1 1.82 12.44 -0.26
N LEU A 2 2.42 11.24 -0.08
CA LEU A 2 1.68 9.97 -0.32
C LEU A 2 0.79 9.56 0.87
N SER A 3 1.25 9.75 2.10
CA SER A 3 0.48 9.38 3.30
C SER A 3 -0.92 9.99 3.31
N SER A 4 -1.05 11.27 2.96
CA SER A 4 -2.33 11.98 2.88
C SER A 4 -3.27 11.40 1.82
N VAL A 5 -2.73 10.89 0.71
CA VAL A 5 -3.54 10.25 -0.35
C VAL A 5 -4.10 8.92 0.16
N VAL A 6 -3.27 8.11 0.81
CA VAL A 6 -3.70 6.81 1.34
C VAL A 6 -4.66 6.99 2.52
N GLU A 7 -4.46 8.02 3.35
CA GLU A 7 -5.39 8.40 4.42
C GLU A 7 -6.75 8.86 3.88
N GLN A 8 -6.78 9.66 2.81
CA GLN A 8 -8.04 10.03 2.15
C GLN A 8 -8.78 8.80 1.62
N ILE A 9 -8.07 7.90 0.95
CA ILE A 9 -8.64 6.64 0.47
C ILE A 9 -9.19 5.82 1.65
N ALA A 10 -8.50 5.77 2.78
CA ALA A 10 -8.97 5.09 3.99
C ALA A 10 -10.27 5.72 4.55
N GLN A 11 -10.43 7.04 4.42
CA GLN A 11 -11.63 7.75 4.84
C GLN A 11 -12.80 7.52 3.87
N GLU A 12 -12.53 7.50 2.57
CA GLU A 12 -13.53 7.27 1.52
C GLU A 12 -13.98 5.80 1.44
N HIS A 13 -13.09 4.87 1.80
CA HIS A 13 -13.32 3.42 1.81
C HIS A 13 -13.12 2.83 3.21
N PRO A 14 -14.05 3.04 4.15
CA PRO A 14 -13.95 2.52 5.52
C PRO A 14 -13.93 0.98 5.59
N GLU A 15 -14.33 0.29 4.51
CA GLU A 15 -14.21 -1.16 4.37
C GLU A 15 -12.77 -1.64 4.15
N ILE A 16 -11.85 -0.73 3.82
CA ILE A 16 -10.45 -1.05 3.54
C ILE A 16 -9.59 -0.69 4.74
N LYS A 17 -8.83 -1.68 5.23
CA LYS A 17 -7.84 -1.44 6.27
C LYS A 17 -6.54 -0.93 5.66
N VAL A 18 -6.25 0.34 5.88
CA VAL A 18 -4.95 0.94 5.53
C VAL A 18 -3.98 0.78 6.70
N CYS A 19 -2.81 0.24 6.40
CA CYS A 19 -1.72 0.05 7.35
C CYS A 19 -0.44 0.69 6.82
N LYS A 20 0.35 1.31 7.71
CA LYS A 20 1.70 1.79 7.42
C LYS A 20 2.70 0.86 8.08
N VAL A 21 3.70 0.44 7.32
CA VAL A 21 4.81 -0.38 7.80
C VAL A 21 6.11 0.36 7.54
N ASN A 22 6.98 0.42 8.54
CA ASN A 22 8.34 0.91 8.38
C ASN A 22 9.25 -0.25 7.93
N VAL A 23 9.81 -0.16 6.72
CA VAL A 23 10.67 -1.22 6.17
C VAL A 23 12.06 -1.27 6.85
N ASP A 24 12.48 -0.18 7.49
CA ASP A 24 13.74 -0.13 8.23
C ASP A 24 13.62 -0.91 9.56
N GLU A 25 12.43 -0.90 10.16
CA GLU A 25 12.12 -1.71 11.35
C GLU A 25 11.77 -3.16 10.96
N GLU A 26 10.96 -3.33 9.93
CA GLU A 26 10.43 -4.63 9.48
C GLU A 26 11.17 -5.17 8.25
N THR A 27 12.50 -5.30 8.34
CA THR A 27 13.35 -5.69 7.20
C THR A 27 13.02 -7.09 6.66
N GLN A 28 12.60 -8.03 7.52
CA GLN A 28 12.16 -9.36 7.06
C GLN A 28 10.90 -9.29 6.21
N LEU A 29 9.92 -8.49 6.63
CA LEU A 29 8.68 -8.30 5.89
C LEU A 29 8.94 -7.63 4.54
N ALA A 30 9.79 -6.60 4.53
CA ALA A 30 10.22 -5.93 3.31
C ALA A 30 10.85 -6.92 2.31
N ARG A 31 11.72 -7.83 2.79
CA ARG A 31 12.31 -8.89 1.96
C ARG A 31 11.28 -9.89 1.46
N GLN A 32 10.35 -10.32 2.32
CA GLN A 32 9.30 -11.27 1.97
C GLN A 32 8.40 -10.74 0.84
N PHE A 33 8.09 -9.44 0.87
CA PHE A 33 7.32 -8.77 -0.19
C PHE A 33 8.18 -8.18 -1.30
N GLN A 34 9.47 -8.49 -1.33
CA GLN A 34 10.44 -8.03 -2.33
C GLN A 34 10.41 -6.50 -2.54
N VAL A 35 10.27 -5.75 -1.44
CA VAL A 35 10.29 -4.29 -1.46
C VAL A 35 11.70 -3.82 -1.78
N THR A 36 11.91 -3.36 -3.01
CA THR A 36 13.21 -2.89 -3.53
C THR A 36 13.35 -1.37 -3.49
N ALA A 37 12.24 -0.65 -3.48
CA ALA A 37 12.21 0.82 -3.42
C ALA A 37 11.01 1.33 -2.62
N ILE A 38 11.17 2.51 -2.01
CA ILE A 38 10.16 3.19 -1.22
C ILE A 38 9.69 4.42 -2.03
N PRO A 39 8.39 4.74 -2.08
CA PRO A 39 7.26 4.03 -1.45
C PRO A 39 6.83 2.78 -2.23
N THR A 40 6.38 1.74 -1.51
CA THR A 40 5.72 0.55 -2.09
C THR A 40 4.36 0.34 -1.45
N LEU A 41 3.36 0.07 -2.26
CA LEU A 41 1.99 -0.27 -1.85
C LEU A 41 1.72 -1.73 -2.19
N VAL A 42 1.10 -2.44 -1.26
CA VAL A 42 0.67 -3.84 -1.46
C VAL A 42 -0.81 -3.92 -1.07
N LEU A 43 -1.63 -4.41 -1.98
CA LEU A 43 -3.06 -4.64 -1.76
C LEU A 43 -3.28 -6.08 -1.36
N PHE A 44 -4.00 -6.28 -0.25
CA PHE A 44 -4.41 -7.57 0.24
C PHE A 44 -5.92 -7.75 0.07
N ARG A 45 -6.34 -8.89 -0.47
CA ARG A 45 -7.76 -9.28 -0.57
C ARG A 45 -7.88 -10.74 -0.10
N GLY A 46 -8.73 -10.99 0.89
CA GLY A 46 -8.88 -12.33 1.48
C GLY A 46 -7.60 -12.89 2.12
N GLY A 47 -6.74 -12.03 2.69
CA GLY A 47 -5.48 -12.43 3.32
C GLY A 47 -4.34 -12.76 2.36
N LYS A 48 -4.53 -12.57 1.04
CA LYS A 48 -3.49 -12.78 0.02
C LYS A 48 -3.12 -11.46 -0.66
N PRO A 49 -1.84 -11.23 -0.99
CA PRO A 49 -1.44 -10.09 -1.80
C PRO A 49 -1.96 -10.30 -3.23
N VAL A 50 -2.81 -9.38 -3.69
CA VAL A 50 -3.41 -9.44 -5.04
C VAL A 50 -2.78 -8.45 -6.01
N ALA A 51 -2.20 -7.37 -5.50
CA ALA A 51 -1.48 -6.40 -6.31
C ALA A 51 -0.36 -5.73 -5.50
N SER A 52 0.71 -5.33 -6.17
CA SER A 52 1.76 -4.49 -5.61
C SER A 52 2.11 -3.38 -6.59
N SER A 53 2.50 -2.23 -6.06
CA SER A 53 2.94 -1.08 -6.84
C SER A 53 4.15 -0.47 -6.16
N VAL A 54 5.25 -0.41 -6.89
CA VAL A 54 6.49 0.23 -6.44
C VAL A 54 6.52 1.66 -6.99
N GLY A 55 6.96 2.60 -6.17
CA GLY A 55 7.04 4.03 -6.49
C GLY A 55 5.78 4.82 -6.11
N PHE A 56 5.91 6.14 -6.20
CA PHE A 56 4.79 7.06 -5.98
C PHE A 56 3.82 6.98 -7.16
N LYS A 57 2.53 6.76 -6.86
CA LYS A 57 1.46 6.82 -7.86
C LYS A 57 0.38 7.82 -7.45
N PRO A 58 -0.31 8.46 -8.43
CA PRO A 58 -1.44 9.34 -8.15
C PRO A 58 -2.60 8.59 -7.49
N LYS A 59 -3.45 9.32 -6.75
CA LYS A 59 -4.67 8.79 -6.08
C LYS A 59 -5.51 7.93 -7.02
N ALA A 60 -5.78 8.43 -8.23
CA ALA A 60 -6.61 7.75 -9.21
C ALA A 60 -6.10 6.34 -9.54
N THR A 61 -4.79 6.15 -9.68
CA THR A 61 -4.22 4.82 -9.96
C THR A 61 -4.32 3.89 -8.76
N ILE A 62 -4.23 4.42 -7.53
CA ILE A 62 -4.39 3.61 -6.32
C ILE A 62 -5.87 3.19 -6.17
N GLU A 63 -6.81 4.09 -6.46
CA GLU A 63 -8.25 3.77 -6.47
C GLU A 63 -8.60 2.72 -7.53
N GLU A 64 -7.98 2.75 -8.70
CA GLU A 64 -8.16 1.69 -9.71
C GLU A 64 -7.68 0.32 -9.23
N MET A 65 -6.63 0.26 -8.41
CA MET A 65 -6.17 -1.00 -7.82
C MET A 65 -7.16 -1.55 -6.79
N ILE A 66 -7.93 -0.67 -6.14
CA ILE A 66 -8.89 -1.03 -5.09
C ILE A 66 -10.18 -1.62 -5.65
N LYS A 67 -10.61 -1.15 -6.83
CA LYS A 67 -11.81 -1.63 -7.55
C LYS A 67 -11.75 -3.14 -7.85
#